data_AF-A0A0D6M2R2-F1
#
_entry.id   AF-A0A0D6M2R2-F1
#
_cell.length_a   1.000
_cell.length_b   1.000
_cell.length_c   1.000
_cell.angle_alpha   90.00
_cell.angle_beta   90.00
_cell.angle_gamma   90.00
#
_symmetry.space_group_name_H-M   'P 1'
#
loop_
_entity.id
_entity.type
_entity.pdbx_description
1 polymer ?
#
loop_
_entity_poly.entity_id
_entity_poly.type
_entity_poly.pdbx_seq_one_letter_code
_entity_poly.pdbx_strand_id
1 'polypeptide(L)'
;MEDVEAQQAELEILESIFGDLISFESENRLRISFDGDVRLSVKLPEAYPSREPALYELSGPSLSRNDRLELDNALNEAWLENLGSPIIYTWVMVIKNFLEAKEQKSEEEGGRTDEPKQPVESIPCVLDIVPTIHHGEVFTDRKSHFQAHLARVYSKDEVTLVLNRLLENSKISRATHNMYAYRISESRDGREILLHDCFDDGETGASSKMLELLDKMNAINVLVSLHMLNPMV
;
A
#
# COMPACT_ATOMS: atom_id res chain seq x y z
N MET A 1 15.37 -23.77 -6.62
CA MET A 1 15.64 -24.72 -5.51
C MET A 1 15.97 -23.92 -4.28
N GLU A 2 16.92 -22.98 -4.36
CA GLU A 2 17.26 -22.05 -3.26
C GLU A 2 16.07 -21.24 -2.72
N ASP A 3 15.19 -20.69 -3.57
CA ASP A 3 14.02 -19.91 -3.12
C ASP A 3 13.01 -20.74 -2.32
N VAL A 4 12.78 -22.00 -2.73
CA VAL A 4 11.85 -22.91 -2.04
C VAL A 4 12.42 -23.34 -0.69
N GLU A 5 13.73 -23.62 -0.64
CA GLU A 5 14.42 -23.95 0.62
C GLU A 5 14.44 -22.76 1.57
N ALA A 6 14.67 -21.54 1.06
CA ALA A 6 14.63 -20.32 1.86
C ALA A 6 13.22 -20.01 2.40
N GLN A 7 12.19 -20.21 1.58
CA GLN A 7 10.79 -20.12 2.00
C GLN A 7 10.46 -21.09 3.11
N GLN A 8 10.79 -22.37 2.93
CA GLN A 8 10.51 -23.41 3.92
C GLN A 8 11.23 -23.12 5.24
N ALA A 9 12.52 -22.76 5.18
CA ALA A 9 13.30 -22.41 6.36
C ALA A 9 12.72 -21.19 7.11
N GLU A 10 12.28 -20.15 6.39
CA GLU A 10 11.63 -18.99 7.01
C GLU A 10 10.33 -19.38 7.71
N LEU A 11 9.48 -20.19 7.07
CA LEU A 11 8.20 -20.61 7.65
C LEU A 11 8.39 -21.49 8.89
N GLU A 12 9.36 -22.41 8.89
CA GLU A 12 9.69 -23.23 10.06
C GLU A 12 10.19 -22.37 11.24
N ILE A 13 11.04 -21.37 10.96
CA ILE A 13 11.52 -20.42 11.97
C ILE A 13 10.35 -19.62 12.55
N LEU A 14 9.47 -19.12 11.68
CA LEU A 14 8.31 -18.33 12.09
C LEU A 14 7.31 -19.14 12.91
N GLU A 15 7.05 -20.39 12.54
CA GLU A 15 6.21 -21.29 13.32
C GLU A 15 6.84 -21.58 14.70
N SER A 16 8.16 -21.75 14.77
CA SER A 16 8.84 -21.96 16.05
C SER A 16 8.84 -20.73 16.96
N ILE A 17 8.90 -19.52 16.41
CA ILE A 17 8.99 -18.27 17.19
C ILE A 17 7.62 -17.69 17.51
N PHE A 18 6.67 -17.82 16.59
CA PHE A 18 5.35 -17.19 16.63
C PHE A 18 4.21 -18.16 16.37
N GLY A 19 4.39 -19.45 16.69
CA GLY A 19 3.39 -20.50 16.43
C GLY A 19 1.99 -20.21 16.99
N ASP A 20 1.89 -19.42 18.06
CA ASP A 20 0.61 -19.00 18.65
C ASP A 20 -0.08 -17.86 17.86
N LEU A 21 0.69 -17.09 17.08
CA LEU A 21 0.23 -15.91 16.33
C LEU A 21 0.00 -16.22 14.85
N ILE A 22 0.66 -17.25 14.31
CA ILE A 22 0.65 -17.58 12.88
C ILE A 22 -0.34 -18.70 12.60
N SER A 23 -1.11 -18.55 11.53
CA SER A 23 -2.02 -19.55 11.00
C SER A 23 -1.81 -19.70 9.50
N PHE A 24 -1.48 -20.91 9.06
CA PHE A 24 -1.30 -21.22 7.64
C PHE A 24 -2.66 -21.49 7.00
N GLU A 25 -3.07 -20.65 6.04
CA GLU A 25 -4.30 -20.86 5.25
C GLU A 25 -4.05 -21.79 4.06
N SER A 26 -2.82 -21.78 3.51
CA SER A 26 -2.38 -22.61 2.38
C SER A 26 -0.84 -22.66 2.34
N GLU A 27 -0.25 -23.50 1.48
CA GLU A 27 1.21 -23.59 1.30
C GLU A 27 1.87 -22.24 0.99
N ASN A 28 1.16 -21.37 0.28
CA ASN A 28 1.65 -20.06 -0.16
C ASN A 28 0.92 -18.89 0.52
N ARG A 29 0.16 -19.14 1.59
CA ARG A 29 -0.59 -18.09 2.29
C ARG A 29 -0.64 -18.33 3.79
N LEU A 30 -0.17 -17.34 4.53
CA LEU A 30 -0.20 -17.35 5.99
C LEU A 30 -0.87 -16.08 6.52
N ARG A 31 -1.47 -16.21 7.69
CA ARG A 31 -2.06 -15.12 8.44
C ARG A 31 -1.36 -15.01 9.78
N ILE A 32 -0.87 -13.82 10.12
CA ILE A 32 -0.36 -13.49 11.43
C ILE A 32 -1.41 -12.64 12.15
N SER A 33 -1.83 -13.05 13.34
CA SER A 33 -2.71 -12.28 14.20
C SER A 33 -1.89 -11.65 15.32
N PHE A 34 -2.03 -10.36 15.53
CA PHE A 34 -1.39 -9.61 16.60
C PHE A 34 -2.42 -9.27 17.69
N ASP A 35 -1.98 -8.61 18.75
CA ASP A 35 -2.86 -8.18 19.84
C ASP A 35 -4.02 -7.30 19.34
N GLY A 36 -5.18 -7.50 19.96
CA GLY A 36 -6.43 -6.84 19.57
C GLY A 36 -7.08 -7.46 18.33
N ASP A 37 -7.33 -6.65 17.31
CA ASP A 37 -8.01 -7.05 16.07
C ASP A 37 -7.13 -6.94 14.81
N VAL A 38 -5.84 -6.69 15.01
CA VAL A 38 -4.82 -6.49 13.96
C VAL A 38 -4.33 -7.83 13.41
N ARG A 39 -4.34 -7.95 12.08
CA ARG A 39 -4.04 -9.16 11.32
C ARG A 39 -3.28 -8.81 10.05
N LEU A 40 -2.20 -9.53 9.78
CA LEU A 40 -1.43 -9.45 8.53
C LEU A 40 -1.65 -10.75 7.75
N SER A 41 -2.21 -10.65 6.54
CA SER A 41 -2.30 -11.79 5.62
C SER A 41 -1.20 -11.68 4.58
N VAL A 42 -0.31 -12.66 4.51
CA VAL A 42 0.82 -12.69 3.59
C VAL A 42 0.62 -13.79 2.56
N LYS A 43 0.82 -13.46 1.29
CA LYS A 43 0.81 -14.39 0.16
C LYS A 43 2.21 -14.44 -0.46
N LEU A 44 2.74 -15.65 -0.58
CA LEU A 44 4.08 -15.92 -1.09
C LEU A 44 3.99 -16.34 -2.58
N PRO A 45 4.56 -15.55 -3.50
CA PRO A 45 4.71 -16.00 -4.88
C PRO A 45 5.79 -17.08 -5.00
N GLU A 46 5.76 -17.87 -6.07
CA GLU A 46 6.71 -18.98 -6.28
C GLU A 46 8.18 -18.52 -6.38
N ALA A 47 8.41 -17.28 -6.81
CA ALA A 47 9.74 -16.72 -7.00
C ALA A 47 10.23 -15.83 -5.83
N TYR A 48 9.54 -15.89 -4.68
CA TYR A 48 9.98 -15.28 -3.43
C TYR A 48 11.09 -16.12 -2.78
N PRO A 49 12.08 -15.53 -2.07
CA PRO A 49 12.31 -14.09 -1.90
C PRO A 49 13.16 -13.43 -2.99
N SER A 50 13.79 -14.19 -3.90
CA SER A 50 14.84 -13.64 -4.77
C SER A 50 14.35 -12.77 -5.93
N ARG A 51 13.20 -13.08 -6.52
CA ARG A 51 12.76 -12.44 -7.79
C ARG A 51 11.44 -11.69 -7.67
N GLU A 52 10.60 -12.03 -6.68
CA GLU A 52 9.30 -11.39 -6.45
C GLU A 52 9.05 -11.14 -4.96
N PRO A 53 8.43 -10.00 -4.58
CA PRO A 53 8.12 -9.69 -3.18
C PRO A 53 6.95 -10.52 -2.66
N ALA A 54 6.94 -10.78 -1.35
CA ALA A 54 5.74 -11.25 -0.69
C ALA A 54 4.63 -10.18 -0.79
N LEU A 55 3.38 -10.61 -0.99
CA LEU A 55 2.23 -9.70 -1.01
C LEU A 55 1.58 -9.71 0.36
N TYR A 56 1.29 -8.54 0.93
CA TYR A 56 0.62 -8.45 2.22
C TYR A 56 -0.71 -7.70 2.15
N GLU A 57 -1.60 -8.05 3.08
CA GLU A 57 -2.85 -7.35 3.34
C GLU A 57 -2.99 -7.16 4.86
N LEU A 58 -2.97 -5.91 5.31
CA LEU A 58 -3.16 -5.55 6.72
C LEU A 58 -4.65 -5.32 7.02
N SER A 59 -5.15 -5.91 8.09
CA SER A 59 -6.51 -5.74 8.58
C SER A 59 -6.47 -5.43 10.07
N GLY A 60 -6.99 -4.30 10.50
CA GLY A 60 -7.08 -3.96 11.93
C GLY A 60 -8.10 -2.86 12.12
N PRO A 61 -9.36 -3.18 12.48
CA PRO A 61 -10.38 -2.17 12.74
C PRO A 61 -10.01 -1.16 13.85
N SER A 62 -9.12 -1.52 14.78
CA SER A 62 -8.57 -0.62 15.81
C SER A 62 -7.47 0.32 15.32
N LEU A 63 -6.85 0.05 14.16
CA LEU A 63 -5.79 0.89 13.62
C LEU A 63 -6.40 2.15 13.01
N SER A 64 -5.94 3.32 13.45
CA SER A 64 -6.30 4.58 12.81
C SER A 64 -5.70 4.64 11.41
N ARG A 65 -6.24 5.54 10.60
CA ARG A 65 -5.73 5.80 9.25
C ARG A 65 -4.23 6.13 9.25
N ASN A 66 -3.78 6.95 10.21
CA ASN A 66 -2.37 7.34 10.31
C ASN A 66 -1.48 6.13 10.68
N ASP A 67 -1.96 5.27 11.57
CA ASP A 67 -1.22 4.07 11.98
C ASP A 67 -1.02 3.10 10.82
N ARG A 68 -2.09 2.88 10.07
CA ARG A 68 -2.06 2.00 8.90
C ARG A 68 -1.10 2.54 7.84
N LEU A 69 -1.01 3.86 7.73
CA LEU A 69 -0.03 4.52 6.89
C LEU A 69 1.40 4.29 7.36
N GLU A 70 1.69 4.61 8.61
CA GLU A 70 3.02 4.44 9.18
C GLU A 70 3.51 3.00 9.08
N LEU A 71 2.63 2.03 9.38
CA LEU A 71 2.92 0.61 9.25
C LEU A 71 3.26 0.22 7.80
N ASP A 72 2.43 0.60 6.83
CA ASP A 72 2.66 0.23 5.43
C ASP A 72 3.91 0.90 4.84
N ASN A 73 4.23 2.13 5.26
CA ASN A 73 5.52 2.75 4.92
C ASN A 73 6.70 1.98 5.53
N ALA A 74 6.61 1.60 6.81
CA ALA A 74 7.66 0.86 7.50
C ALA A 74 7.86 -0.56 6.93
N LEU A 75 6.77 -1.24 6.54
CA LEU A 75 6.83 -2.57 5.90
C LEU A 75 7.50 -2.48 4.51
N ASN A 76 7.18 -1.46 3.74
CA ASN A 76 7.79 -1.21 2.43
C ASN A 76 9.27 -0.83 2.54
N GLU A 77 9.65 -0.01 3.53
CA GLU A 77 11.05 0.33 3.80
C GLU A 77 11.85 -0.92 4.20
N ALA A 78 11.32 -1.71 5.13
CA ALA A 78 11.93 -2.97 5.54
C ALA A 78 12.16 -3.93 4.36
N TRP A 79 11.22 -3.98 3.41
CA TRP A 79 11.38 -4.77 2.19
C TRP A 79 12.56 -4.28 1.34
N LEU A 80 12.67 -2.97 1.10
CA LEU A 80 13.74 -2.40 0.28
C LEU A 80 15.13 -2.63 0.88
N GLU A 81 15.24 -2.71 2.20
CA GLU A 81 16.50 -2.99 2.88
C GLU A 81 16.91 -4.47 2.80
N ASN A 82 15.98 -5.38 2.56
CA ASN A 82 16.21 -6.83 2.57
C ASN A 82 15.82 -7.50 1.24
N LEU A 83 16.13 -6.85 0.12
CA LEU A 83 15.87 -7.40 -1.21
C LEU A 83 16.57 -8.74 -1.40
N GLY A 84 15.82 -9.72 -1.92
CA GLY A 84 16.32 -11.06 -2.18
C GLY A 84 16.50 -11.92 -0.92
N SER A 85 16.02 -11.46 0.24
CA SER A 85 16.05 -12.20 1.50
C SER A 85 14.64 -12.40 2.08
N PRO A 86 14.45 -13.43 2.91
CA PRO A 86 13.22 -13.62 3.68
C PRO A 86 12.89 -12.37 4.54
N ILE A 87 11.62 -11.90 4.54
CA ILE A 87 11.18 -10.58 5.07
C ILE A 87 10.07 -10.68 6.12
N ILE A 88 9.40 -11.82 6.22
CA ILE A 88 8.17 -11.97 6.98
C ILE A 88 8.45 -11.78 8.48
N TYR A 89 9.57 -12.30 8.99
CA TYR A 89 10.00 -12.04 10.37
C TYR A 89 10.16 -10.54 10.65
N THR A 90 10.81 -9.82 9.73
CA THR A 90 11.02 -8.37 9.84
C THR A 90 9.69 -7.63 9.88
N TRP A 91 8.74 -8.01 9.03
CA TRP A 91 7.39 -7.44 9.03
C TRP A 91 6.63 -7.68 10.33
N VAL A 92 6.72 -8.89 10.88
CA VAL A 92 6.13 -9.21 12.19
C VAL A 92 6.72 -8.31 13.28
N MET A 93 8.03 -8.11 13.29
CA MET A 93 8.71 -7.26 14.26
C MET A 93 8.33 -5.78 14.12
N VAL A 94 8.24 -5.26 12.89
CA VAL A 94 7.81 -3.88 12.62
C VAL A 94 6.42 -3.64 13.20
N ILE A 95 5.48 -4.55 12.96
CA ILE A 95 4.09 -4.41 13.45
C ILE A 95 4.05 -4.52 14.97
N LYS A 96 4.76 -5.47 15.59
CA LYS A 96 4.83 -5.61 17.04
C LYS A 96 5.35 -4.35 17.72
N ASN A 97 6.53 -3.89 17.30
CA ASN A 97 7.15 -2.69 17.86
C ASN A 97 6.23 -1.47 17.75
N PHE A 98 5.49 -1.37 16.64
CA PHE A 98 4.54 -0.30 16.43
C PHE A 98 3.34 -0.37 17.39
N LEU A 99 2.75 -1.55 17.57
CA LEU A 99 1.63 -1.75 18.50
C LEU A 99 2.04 -1.48 19.95
N GLU A 100 3.19 -1.98 20.38
CA GLU A 100 3.74 -1.74 21.72
C GLU A 100 3.97 -0.24 21.98
N ALA A 101 4.50 0.48 20.98
CA ALA A 101 4.70 1.93 21.09
C ALA A 101 3.39 2.72 21.18
N LYS A 102 2.28 2.19 20.61
CA LYS A 102 0.96 2.82 20.74
C LYS A 102 0.38 2.62 22.13
N GLU A 103 0.47 1.41 22.68
CA GLU A 103 -0.03 1.11 24.02
C GLU A 103 0.64 2.00 25.09
N GLN A 104 1.95 2.22 24.95
CA GLN A 104 2.71 3.11 25.85
C GLN A 104 2.31 4.59 25.73
N LYS A 105 1.94 5.07 24.53
CA LYS A 105 1.48 6.46 24.34
C LYS A 105 0.07 6.72 24.86
N SER A 106 -0.81 5.71 24.85
CA SER A 106 -2.18 5.85 25.36
C SER A 106 -2.27 5.97 26.89
N GLU A 107 -1.24 5.56 27.63
CA GLU A 107 -1.22 5.68 29.11
C GLU A 107 -0.71 7.04 29.61
N GLU A 108 0.01 7.82 28.80
CA GLU A 108 0.59 9.12 29.20
C GLU A 108 -0.38 10.31 29.03
N GLU A 109 -1.44 10.21 28.23
CA GLU A 109 -2.44 11.29 28.02
C GLU A 109 -3.66 11.23 28.98
N GLY A 110 -3.52 10.60 30.13
CA GLY A 110 -4.55 10.52 31.18
C GLY A 110 -4.44 11.61 32.26
N GLY A 111 -4.53 12.90 31.92
CA GLY A 111 -4.45 13.97 32.94
C GLY A 111 -4.96 15.37 32.57
N ARG A 112 -6.26 15.65 32.83
CA ARG A 112 -6.92 16.94 33.19
C ARG A 112 -6.83 18.12 32.18
N THR A 113 -7.84 18.95 31.85
CA THR A 113 -9.17 19.30 32.42
C THR A 113 -10.03 20.01 31.34
N ASP A 114 -11.36 19.94 31.51
CA ASP A 114 -12.50 20.62 30.87
C ASP A 114 -12.31 21.97 30.12
N GLU A 115 -12.96 22.11 28.94
CA GLU A 115 -14.14 22.98 28.74
C GLU A 115 -14.85 22.72 27.37
N PRO A 116 -16.15 23.05 27.24
CA PRO A 116 -17.05 22.39 26.30
C PRO A 116 -17.25 23.16 24.99
N LYS A 117 -17.31 22.44 23.86
CA LYS A 117 -18.06 22.87 22.66
C LYS A 117 -18.97 21.76 22.16
N GLN A 118 -20.18 22.20 21.88
CA GLN A 118 -21.42 21.47 21.65
C GLN A 118 -21.42 20.45 20.49
N PRO A 119 -22.44 19.56 20.47
CA PRO A 119 -22.40 18.32 19.71
C PRO A 119 -22.72 18.56 18.25
N VAL A 120 -21.80 18.17 17.38
CA VAL A 120 -22.11 17.87 15.98
C VAL A 120 -22.31 16.36 15.88
N GLU A 121 -23.55 15.93 16.14
CA GLU A 121 -24.02 14.64 15.62
C GLU A 121 -24.01 14.74 14.09
N SER A 122 -23.11 14.01 13.45
CA SER A 122 -23.12 13.84 11.99
C SER A 122 -22.45 12.52 11.60
N ILE A 123 -23.25 11.45 11.63
CA ILE A 123 -23.20 10.25 10.76
C ILE A 123 -21.92 9.36 10.85
N PRO A 124 -22.03 8.02 11.02
CA PRO A 124 -20.88 7.13 10.90
C PRO A 124 -20.26 7.26 9.50
N CYS A 125 -19.05 7.81 9.45
CA CYS A 125 -18.28 8.00 8.23
C CYS A 125 -18.00 6.62 7.60
N VAL A 126 -18.44 6.43 6.36
CA VAL A 126 -18.19 5.22 5.59
C VAL A 126 -16.69 5.18 5.31
N LEU A 127 -15.98 4.31 6.05
CA LEU A 127 -14.60 3.85 5.85
C LEU A 127 -13.92 4.35 4.56
N ASP A 128 -13.00 5.31 4.70
CA ASP A 128 -12.06 5.72 3.67
C ASP A 128 -11.01 4.62 3.39
N ILE A 129 -11.46 3.50 2.84
CA ILE A 129 -10.57 2.43 2.39
C ILE A 129 -9.85 2.95 1.14
N VAL A 130 -8.57 3.26 1.28
CA VAL A 130 -7.73 3.57 0.11
C VAL A 130 -7.69 2.31 -0.76
N PRO A 131 -8.02 2.40 -2.06
CA PRO A 131 -7.95 1.26 -2.95
C PRO A 131 -6.56 0.62 -2.99
N THR A 132 -6.49 -0.70 -3.13
CA THR A 132 -5.23 -1.44 -3.23
C THR A 132 -4.40 -0.92 -4.40
N ILE A 133 -3.14 -0.59 -4.10
CA ILE A 133 -2.17 -0.09 -5.06
C ILE A 133 -1.22 -1.23 -5.43
N HIS A 134 -1.10 -1.50 -6.73
CA HIS A 134 -0.15 -2.44 -7.29
C HIS A 134 1.06 -1.66 -7.79
N HIS A 135 2.22 -1.95 -7.22
CA HIS A 135 3.47 -1.29 -7.60
C HIS A 135 4.19 -2.11 -8.68
N GLY A 136 4.60 -1.45 -9.75
CA GLY A 136 5.43 -2.04 -10.79
C GLY A 136 6.92 -2.00 -10.44
N GLU A 137 7.69 -2.78 -11.19
CA GLU A 137 9.14 -2.74 -11.14
C GLU A 137 9.68 -1.37 -11.58
N VAL A 138 10.86 -1.02 -11.08
CA VAL A 138 11.55 0.18 -11.53
C VAL A 138 12.22 -0.13 -12.87
N PHE A 139 11.82 0.59 -13.92
CA PHE A 139 12.39 0.48 -15.25
C PHE A 139 13.31 1.68 -15.55
N THR A 140 14.39 1.46 -16.30
CA THR A 140 15.36 2.52 -16.64
C THR A 140 15.39 2.75 -18.15
N ASP A 141 15.13 3.99 -18.58
CA ASP A 141 15.35 4.44 -19.95
C ASP A 141 16.23 5.69 -19.95
N ARG A 142 17.28 5.68 -20.77
CA ARG A 142 18.18 6.85 -20.95
C ARG A 142 18.69 7.48 -19.63
N LYS A 143 18.96 6.65 -18.62
CA LYS A 143 19.38 7.02 -17.25
C LYS A 143 18.29 7.60 -16.35
N SER A 144 17.06 7.73 -16.85
CA SER A 144 15.89 8.04 -16.04
C SER A 144 15.30 6.75 -15.48
N HIS A 145 14.98 6.75 -14.19
CA HIS A 145 14.34 5.63 -13.51
C HIS A 145 12.85 5.91 -13.38
N PHE A 146 12.00 4.97 -13.76
CA PHE A 146 10.56 5.11 -13.74
C PHE A 146 9.93 4.00 -12.92
N GLN A 147 8.95 4.34 -12.09
CA GLN A 147 8.12 3.36 -11.41
C GLN A 147 6.65 3.65 -11.65
N ALA A 148 5.91 2.64 -12.10
CA ALA A 148 4.48 2.72 -12.33
C ALA A 148 3.70 2.17 -11.13
N HIS A 149 2.54 2.74 -10.84
CA HIS A 149 1.57 2.20 -9.90
C HIS A 149 0.18 2.14 -10.52
N LEU A 150 -0.58 1.12 -10.13
CA LEU A 150 -1.89 0.81 -10.67
C LEU A 150 -2.87 0.63 -9.51
N ALA A 151 -4.02 1.27 -9.58
CA ALA A 151 -5.10 1.04 -8.62
C ALA A 151 -6.44 0.93 -9.34
N ARG A 152 -7.32 0.08 -8.80
CA ARG A 152 -8.71 0.01 -9.24
C ARG A 152 -9.51 1.09 -8.53
N VAL A 153 -10.22 1.92 -9.30
CA VAL A 153 -10.91 3.11 -8.78
C VAL A 153 -12.27 3.28 -9.46
N TYR A 154 -13.28 3.71 -8.73
CA TYR A 154 -14.65 3.89 -9.21
C TYR A 154 -15.20 5.31 -9.02
N SER A 155 -14.42 6.18 -8.38
CA SER A 155 -14.78 7.59 -8.18
C SER A 155 -13.54 8.48 -8.20
N LYS A 156 -13.74 9.78 -8.43
CA LYS A 156 -12.66 10.77 -8.34
C LYS A 156 -12.08 10.90 -6.93
N ASP A 157 -12.89 10.64 -5.90
CA ASP A 157 -12.45 10.66 -4.51
C ASP A 157 -11.46 9.52 -4.25
N GLU A 158 -11.73 8.31 -4.76
CA GLU A 158 -10.80 7.17 -4.70
C GLU A 158 -9.47 7.46 -5.43
N VAL A 159 -9.52 8.13 -6.59
CA VAL A 159 -8.30 8.59 -7.29
C VAL A 159 -7.48 9.50 -6.39
N THR A 160 -8.12 10.46 -5.74
CA THR A 160 -7.46 11.41 -4.84
C THR A 160 -6.84 10.69 -3.64
N LEU A 161 -7.55 9.72 -3.06
CA LEU A 161 -7.04 8.88 -1.97
C LEU A 161 -5.79 8.10 -2.39
N VAL A 162 -5.79 7.47 -3.57
CA VAL A 162 -4.63 6.73 -4.09
C VAL A 162 -3.44 7.66 -4.36
N LEU A 163 -3.67 8.82 -4.98
CA LEU A 163 -2.59 9.76 -5.26
C LEU A 163 -1.96 10.32 -3.98
N ASN A 164 -2.78 10.69 -2.99
CA ASN A 164 -2.28 11.14 -1.69
C ASN A 164 -1.46 10.04 -1.01
N ARG A 165 -1.94 8.79 -1.06
CA ARG A 165 -1.24 7.62 -0.55
C ARG A 165 0.15 7.44 -1.17
N LEU A 166 0.24 7.59 -2.48
CA LEU A 166 1.52 7.50 -3.19
C LEU A 166 2.49 8.63 -2.82
N LEU A 167 1.98 9.85 -2.64
CA LEU A 167 2.77 11.01 -2.27
C LEU A 167 3.25 10.99 -0.81
N GLU A 168 2.71 10.14 0.05
CA GLU A 168 3.27 9.89 1.39
C GLU A 168 4.65 9.23 1.31
N ASN A 169 4.95 8.51 0.22
CA ASN A 169 6.28 8.00 -0.04
C ASN A 169 7.21 9.14 -0.50
N SER A 170 8.26 9.37 0.28
CA SER A 170 9.17 10.50 0.03
C SER A 170 10.00 10.39 -1.25
N LYS A 171 10.20 9.18 -1.81
CA LYS A 171 10.83 8.98 -3.13
C LYS A 171 9.91 9.39 -4.26
N ILE A 172 8.61 9.13 -4.10
CA ILE A 172 7.57 9.49 -5.06
C ILE A 172 7.27 10.99 -4.97
N SER A 173 7.05 11.53 -3.78
CA SER A 173 6.82 12.97 -3.60
C SER A 173 7.97 13.83 -4.13
N ARG A 174 9.22 13.35 -4.03
CA ARG A 174 10.40 14.04 -4.55
C ARG A 174 10.79 13.63 -5.97
N ALA A 175 10.06 12.73 -6.62
CA ALA A 175 10.33 12.32 -7.98
C ALA A 175 10.42 13.54 -8.91
N THR A 176 11.25 13.43 -9.95
CA THR A 176 11.42 14.49 -10.95
C THR A 176 10.09 14.78 -11.64
N HIS A 177 9.33 13.73 -11.94
CA HIS A 177 8.01 13.81 -12.55
C HIS A 177 7.02 12.86 -11.88
N ASN A 178 5.83 13.36 -11.53
CA ASN A 178 4.71 12.67 -10.92
C ASN A 178 3.48 12.76 -11.82
N MET A 179 3.35 11.80 -12.72
CA MET A 179 2.32 11.79 -13.76
C MET A 179 1.24 10.77 -13.46
N TYR A 180 0.00 11.02 -13.88
CA TYR A 180 -1.06 10.02 -13.77
C TYR A 180 -2.12 10.15 -14.87
N ALA A 181 -2.86 9.07 -15.07
CA ALA A 181 -4.04 9.02 -15.92
C ALA A 181 -5.06 8.04 -15.35
N TYR A 182 -6.35 8.35 -15.49
CA TYR A 182 -7.42 7.44 -15.09
C TYR A 182 -8.60 7.44 -16.06
N ARG A 183 -9.35 6.34 -16.05
CA ARG A 183 -10.66 6.19 -16.72
C ARG A 183 -11.61 5.52 -15.74
N ILE A 184 -12.74 6.14 -15.45
CA ILE A 184 -13.75 5.70 -14.48
C ILE A 184 -15.13 5.79 -15.12
N SER A 185 -15.97 4.79 -14.86
CA SER A 185 -17.37 4.83 -15.23
C SER A 185 -18.23 5.03 -13.99
N GLU A 186 -18.99 6.12 -13.96
CA GLU A 186 -19.99 6.42 -12.92
C GLU A 186 -21.41 6.25 -13.48
N SER A 187 -22.31 5.68 -12.68
CA SER A 187 -23.74 5.64 -13.01
C SER A 187 -24.46 6.77 -12.28
N ARG A 188 -25.03 7.73 -13.03
CA ARG A 188 -25.88 8.81 -12.49
C ARG A 188 -27.25 8.75 -13.15
N ASP A 189 -28.29 8.66 -12.33
CA ASP A 189 -29.70 8.63 -12.80
C ASP A 189 -29.96 7.54 -13.86
N GLY A 190 -29.30 6.38 -13.74
CA GLY A 190 -29.42 5.26 -14.69
C GLY A 190 -28.69 5.47 -16.02
N ARG A 191 -27.88 6.51 -16.16
CA ARG A 191 -26.99 6.75 -17.31
C ARG A 191 -25.54 6.54 -16.89
N GLU A 192 -24.81 5.81 -17.72
CA GLU A 192 -23.37 5.62 -17.56
C GLU A 192 -22.62 6.85 -18.10
N ILE A 193 -21.73 7.41 -17.28
CA ILE A 193 -20.89 8.57 -17.60
C ILE A 193 -19.44 8.12 -17.45
N LEU A 194 -18.66 8.26 -18.52
CA LEU A 194 -17.23 7.99 -18.49
C LEU A 194 -16.48 9.27 -18.09
N LEU A 195 -15.82 9.23 -16.95
CA LEU A 195 -14.86 10.23 -16.49
C LEU A 195 -13.45 9.78 -16.87
N HIS A 196 -12.67 10.66 -17.46
CA HIS A 196 -11.25 10.44 -17.65
C HIS A 196 -10.49 11.74 -17.45
N ASP A 197 -9.25 11.62 -17.02
CA ASP A 197 -8.35 12.77 -16.89
C ASP A 197 -6.90 12.28 -16.91
N CYS A 198 -6.00 13.22 -17.19
CA CYS A 198 -4.56 12.98 -17.13
C CYS A 198 -3.84 14.23 -16.59
N PHE A 199 -2.79 14.01 -15.83
CA PHE A 199 -1.98 15.07 -15.25
C PHE A 199 -0.51 14.85 -15.57
N ASP A 200 0.11 15.97 -15.95
CA ASP A 200 1.50 16.08 -16.33
C ASP A 200 2.10 17.23 -15.52
N ASP A 201 3.21 17.01 -14.82
CA ASP A 201 3.84 18.03 -13.97
C ASP A 201 4.96 18.80 -14.68
N GLY A 202 5.09 18.62 -15.99
CA GLY A 202 6.01 19.39 -16.84
C GLY A 202 6.61 18.58 -17.99
N GLU A 203 6.60 17.25 -17.91
CA GLU A 203 7.05 16.32 -18.97
C GLU A 203 5.94 16.09 -20.01
N THR A 204 5.61 17.16 -20.72
CA THR A 204 4.39 17.25 -21.56
C THR A 204 4.21 16.04 -22.49
N GLY A 205 3.19 15.22 -22.22
CA GLY A 205 2.59 14.28 -23.17
C GLY A 205 2.65 12.81 -22.77
N ALA A 206 3.42 12.44 -21.75
CA ALA A 206 3.49 11.06 -21.27
C ALA A 206 2.16 10.62 -20.63
N SER A 207 1.55 11.49 -19.82
CA SER A 207 0.24 11.25 -19.19
C SER A 207 -0.90 11.08 -20.21
N SER A 208 -0.89 11.87 -21.29
CA SER A 208 -1.84 11.74 -22.40
C SER A 208 -1.67 10.41 -23.14
N LYS A 209 -0.42 9.93 -23.32
CA LYS A 209 -0.15 8.62 -23.92
C LYS A 209 -0.60 7.47 -23.02
N MET A 210 -0.45 7.60 -21.70
CA MET A 210 -1.02 6.64 -20.75
C MET A 210 -2.55 6.58 -20.87
N LEU A 211 -3.21 7.73 -20.98
CA LEU A 211 -4.66 7.77 -21.17
C LEU A 211 -5.10 7.14 -22.50
N GLU A 212 -4.40 7.43 -23.60
CA GLU A 212 -4.63 6.81 -24.92
C GLU A 212 -4.45 5.29 -24.88
N LEU A 213 -3.46 4.80 -24.12
CA LEU A 213 -3.25 3.36 -23.92
C LEU A 213 -4.40 2.71 -23.16
N LEU A 214 -4.86 3.33 -22.06
CA LEU A 214 -6.01 2.85 -21.30
C LEU A 214 -7.27 2.77 -22.17
N ASP A 215 -7.46 3.74 -23.06
CA ASP A 215 -8.56 3.75 -24.02
C ASP A 215 -8.47 2.60 -25.03
N LYS A 216 -7.30 2.41 -25.66
CA LYS A 216 -7.05 1.29 -26.60
C LYS A 216 -7.20 -0.07 -25.96
N MET A 217 -6.83 -0.20 -24.68
CA MET A 217 -6.99 -1.43 -23.91
C MET A 217 -8.42 -1.64 -23.39
N ASN A 218 -9.32 -0.67 -23.61
CA ASN A 218 -10.65 -0.62 -23.01
C ASN A 218 -10.63 -0.82 -21.48
N ALA A 219 -9.58 -0.30 -20.82
CA ALA A 219 -9.41 -0.37 -19.38
C ALA A 219 -10.23 0.76 -18.72
N ILE A 220 -11.21 0.38 -17.92
CA ILE A 220 -12.13 1.28 -17.19
C ILE A 220 -12.08 0.92 -15.70
N ASN A 221 -12.30 1.91 -14.85
CA ASN A 221 -12.20 1.87 -13.40
C ASN A 221 -10.77 1.63 -12.92
N VAL A 222 -9.83 2.34 -13.55
CA VAL A 222 -8.39 2.17 -13.33
C VAL A 222 -7.70 3.52 -13.29
N LEU A 223 -6.79 3.67 -12.33
CA LEU A 223 -5.80 4.75 -12.22
C LEU A 223 -4.42 4.14 -12.47
N VAL A 224 -3.64 4.82 -13.29
CA VAL A 224 -2.20 4.56 -13.47
C VAL A 224 -1.45 5.83 -13.08
N SER A 225 -0.45 5.70 -12.21
CA SER A 225 0.54 6.75 -11.97
C SER A 225 1.93 6.28 -12.40
N LEU A 226 2.75 7.21 -12.85
CA LEU A 226 4.13 6.97 -13.27
C LEU A 226 5.02 8.03 -12.64
N HIS A 227 6.06 7.58 -11.96
CA HIS A 227 6.97 8.43 -11.22
C HIS A 227 8.38 8.30 -11.78
N MET A 228 8.95 9.40 -12.26
CA MET A 228 10.36 9.47 -12.64
C MET A 228 11.20 9.71 -11.40
N LEU A 229 11.76 8.64 -10.85
CA LEU A 229 12.53 8.66 -9.61
C LEU A 229 13.89 9.34 -9.83
N ASN A 230 14.31 10.12 -8.83
CA ASN A 230 15.66 10.67 -8.83
C ASN A 230 16.69 9.53 -8.75
N PRO A 231 17.86 9.66 -9.40
CA PRO A 231 18.95 8.71 -9.24
C PRO A 231 19.33 8.60 -7.76
N MET A 232 19.49 7.36 -7.29
CA MET A 232 19.99 7.09 -5.94
C MET A 232 21.43 7.64 -5.86
N VAL A 233 21.66 8.60 -4.98
CA VAL A 233 22.98 9.21 -4.73
C VAL A 233 23.92 8.20 -4.10
#